data_AF-A0A0Q7SSM0-F1
#
_entry.id   AF-A0A0Q7SSM0-F1
#
_cell.length_a   1.000
_cell.length_b   1.000
_cell.length_c   1.000
_cell.angle_alpha   90.00
_cell.angle_beta   90.00
_cell.angle_gamma   90.00
#
_symmetry.space_group_name_H-M   'P 1'
#
loop_
_entity.id
_entity.type
_entity.pdbx_description
1 polymer ?
#
loop_
_entity_poly.entity_id
_entity_poly.type
_entity_poly.pdbx_seq_one_letter_code
_entity_poly.pdbx_strand_id
1 'polypeptide(L)'
;MTHRRTHLWISLVVGLAVWGAYFAHFLQQMRRGETGGLALWFLGALAVIVLAETVATSLIAWLFRRRARPLDEGPTLQAALKASHVALMLLILLALTAAAVLALASLFGWTLNLSGPRGQVVAANALLAMVVVAELLRAALTLALIPRR
;
A
#
# COMPACT_ATOMS: atom_id res chain seq x y z
N MET A 1 20.54 12.57 -11.11
CA MET A 1 19.08 12.42 -10.86
C MET A 1 18.73 13.19 -9.59
N THR A 2 17.61 13.91 -9.55
CA THR A 2 17.16 14.60 -8.33
C THR A 2 16.85 13.58 -7.22
N HIS A 3 17.30 13.84 -5.98
CA HIS A 3 17.20 12.91 -4.84
C HIS A 3 15.77 12.37 -4.60
N ARG A 4 14.74 13.18 -4.87
CA ARG A 4 13.32 12.77 -4.80
C ARG A 4 12.97 11.66 -5.81
N ARG A 5 13.52 11.73 -7.01
CA ARG A 5 13.32 10.73 -8.07
C ARG A 5 13.98 9.40 -7.72
N THR A 6 15.19 9.44 -7.16
CA THR A 6 15.91 8.23 -6.72
C THR A 6 15.17 7.54 -5.57
N HIS A 7 14.71 8.31 -4.57
CA HIS A 7 13.90 7.76 -3.47
C HIS A 7 12.62 7.09 -3.98
N LEU A 8 11.86 7.75 -4.87
CA LEU A 8 10.65 7.18 -5.47
C LEU A 8 10.94 5.88 -6.23
N TRP A 9 12.05 5.81 -6.96
CA TRP A 9 12.47 4.59 -7.65
C TRP A 9 12.79 3.45 -6.70
N ILE A 10 13.51 3.73 -5.61
CA ILE A 10 13.83 2.74 -4.58
C ILE A 10 12.53 2.24 -3.94
N SER A 11 11.63 3.14 -3.53
CA SER A 11 10.33 2.75 -2.96
C SER A 11 9.51 1.91 -3.92
N LEU A 12 9.51 2.24 -5.23
CA LEU A 12 8.80 1.48 -6.25
C LEU A 12 9.36 0.06 -6.39
N VAL A 13 10.69 -0.08 -6.49
CA VAL A 13 11.35 -1.38 -6.67
C VAL A 13 11.20 -2.25 -5.42
N VAL A 14 11.40 -1.66 -4.23
CA VAL A 14 11.22 -2.37 -2.96
C VAL A 14 9.76 -2.81 -2.79
N GLY A 15 8.81 -1.93 -3.09
CA GLY A 15 7.38 -2.26 -3.07
C GLY A 15 7.05 -3.41 -4.02
N LEU A 16 7.55 -3.36 -5.26
CA LEU A 16 7.34 -4.43 -6.23
C LEU A 16 7.96 -5.76 -5.78
N ALA A 17 9.15 -5.73 -5.19
CA ALA A 17 9.82 -6.93 -4.70
C ALA A 17 9.06 -7.58 -3.52
N VAL A 18 8.68 -6.78 -2.51
CA VAL A 18 7.97 -7.27 -1.32
C VAL A 18 6.59 -7.80 -1.68
N TRP A 19 5.79 -7.01 -2.41
CA TRP A 19 4.44 -7.42 -2.79
C TRP A 19 4.45 -8.53 -3.84
N GLY A 20 5.39 -8.50 -4.78
CA GLY A 20 5.58 -9.57 -5.76
C GLY A 20 5.88 -10.91 -5.10
N ALA A 21 6.81 -10.93 -4.13
CA ALA A 21 7.13 -12.13 -3.37
C ALA A 21 5.92 -12.63 -2.55
N TYR A 22 5.22 -11.71 -1.88
CA TYR A 22 4.01 -12.02 -1.11
C TYR A 22 2.91 -12.65 -1.98
N PHE A 23 2.57 -12.01 -3.11
CA PHE A 23 1.53 -12.52 -4.01
C PHE A 23 1.94 -13.81 -4.72
N ALA A 24 3.23 -14.01 -5.01
CA ALA A 24 3.73 -15.29 -5.52
C ALA A 24 3.50 -16.41 -4.49
N HIS A 25 3.82 -16.17 -3.21
CA HIS A 25 3.57 -17.13 -2.13
C HIS A 25 2.06 -17.40 -1.94
N PHE A 26 1.22 -16.36 -1.94
CA PHE A 26 -0.24 -16.49 -1.87
C PHE A 26 -0.81 -17.34 -3.01
N LEU A 27 -0.36 -17.09 -4.25
CA LEU A 27 -0.85 -17.82 -5.42
C LEU A 27 -0.38 -19.29 -5.42
N GLN A 28 0.83 -19.56 -4.93
CA GLN A 28 1.33 -20.92 -4.75
C GLN A 28 0.51 -21.71 -3.72
N GLN A 29 0.22 -21.12 -2.56
CA GLN A 29 -0.61 -21.74 -1.52
C GLN A 29 -2.05 -21.98 -2.00
N MET A 30 -2.64 -21.01 -2.72
CA MET A 30 -3.96 -21.18 -3.34
C MET A 30 -4.01 -22.33 -4.34
N ARG A 31 -2.95 -22.55 -5.13
CA ARG A 31 -2.85 -23.69 -6.06
C ARG A 31 -2.74 -25.03 -5.34
N ARG A 32 -2.15 -25.07 -4.14
CA ARG A 32 -2.05 -26.28 -3.30
C ARG A 32 -3.33 -26.56 -2.51
N GLY A 33 -4.30 -25.64 -2.51
CA GLY A 33 -5.50 -25.74 -1.68
C GLY A 33 -5.24 -25.48 -0.19
N GLU A 34 -4.02 -25.09 0.15
CA GLU A 34 -3.57 -24.79 1.51
C GLU A 34 -3.95 -23.33 1.81
N THR A 35 -4.94 -23.13 2.67
CA THR A 35 -5.30 -21.78 3.17
C THR A 35 -4.89 -21.57 4.62
N GLY A 36 -4.31 -22.60 5.25
CA GLY A 36 -3.83 -22.57 6.62
C GLY A 36 -2.70 -21.55 6.77
N GLY A 37 -2.92 -20.53 7.60
CA GLY A 37 -1.90 -19.51 7.91
C GLY A 37 -1.80 -18.35 6.92
N LEU A 38 -2.56 -18.33 5.80
CA LEU A 38 -2.54 -17.20 4.86
C LEU A 38 -2.94 -15.87 5.51
N ALA A 39 -3.88 -15.91 6.45
CA ALA A 39 -4.27 -14.72 7.21
C ALA A 39 -3.13 -14.22 8.14
N LEU A 40 -2.33 -15.11 8.72
CA LEU A 40 -1.15 -14.73 9.51
C LEU A 40 -0.06 -14.12 8.63
N TRP A 41 0.20 -14.72 7.46
CA TRP A 41 1.13 -14.16 6.48
C TRP A 41 0.69 -12.79 5.98
N PHE A 42 -0.62 -12.61 5.74
CA PHE A 42 -1.22 -11.32 5.38
C PHE A 42 -1.00 -10.28 6.48
N LEU A 43 -1.35 -10.61 7.73
CA LEU A 43 -1.18 -9.69 8.86
C LEU A 43 0.30 -9.37 9.12
N GLY A 44 1.18 -10.35 8.97
CA GLY A 44 2.63 -10.15 9.05
C GLY A 44 3.15 -9.19 7.98
N ALA A 45 2.74 -9.39 6.72
CA ALA A 45 3.10 -8.49 5.62
C ALA A 45 2.55 -7.07 5.85
N LEU A 46 1.29 -6.95 6.30
CA LEU A 46 0.68 -5.67 6.63
C LEU A 46 1.45 -4.95 7.76
N ALA A 47 1.81 -5.67 8.82
CA ALA A 47 2.60 -5.12 9.93
C ALA A 47 3.99 -4.65 9.47
N VAL A 48 4.66 -5.44 8.63
CA VAL A 48 5.98 -5.07 8.07
C VAL A 48 5.87 -3.81 7.21
N ILE A 49 4.86 -3.69 6.35
CA ILE A 49 4.65 -2.48 5.54
C ILE A 49 4.37 -1.27 6.43
N VAL A 50 3.45 -1.39 7.39
CA VAL A 50 3.10 -0.27 8.29
C VAL A 50 4.33 0.19 9.08
N LEU A 51 5.14 -0.76 9.57
CA LEU A 51 6.38 -0.44 10.27
C LEU A 51 7.39 0.22 9.34
N ALA A 52 7.61 -0.32 8.14
CA ALA A 52 8.53 0.22 7.16
C ALA A 52 8.13 1.64 6.74
N GLU A 53 6.85 1.88 6.49
CA GLU A 53 6.32 3.21 6.15
C GLU A 53 6.43 4.19 7.31
N THR A 54 6.13 3.75 8.53
CA THR A 54 6.25 4.59 9.73
C THR A 54 7.70 5.00 9.93
N VAL A 55 8.64 4.05 9.86
CA VAL A 55 10.08 4.32 9.99
C VAL A 55 10.56 5.25 8.89
N ALA A 56 10.21 4.99 7.62
CA ALA A 56 10.60 5.83 6.50
C ALA A 56 10.04 7.25 6.65
N THR A 57 8.76 7.39 7.00
CA THR A 57 8.09 8.68 7.19
C THR A 57 8.67 9.46 8.36
N SER A 58 8.90 8.81 9.50
CA SER A 58 9.55 9.42 10.67
C SER A 58 10.99 9.85 10.36
N LEU A 59 11.75 9.04 9.63
CA LEU A 59 13.12 9.36 9.24
C LEU A 59 13.15 10.57 8.29
N ILE A 60 12.26 10.62 7.31
CA ILE A 60 12.10 11.76 6.40
C ILE A 60 11.67 13.01 7.19
N ALA A 61 10.65 12.91 8.05
CA ALA A 61 10.20 14.03 8.87
C ALA A 61 11.31 14.56 9.77
N TRP A 62 12.10 13.66 10.37
CA TRP A 62 13.25 14.00 11.19
C TRP A 62 14.35 14.74 10.41
N LEU A 63 14.73 14.21 9.23
CA LEU A 63 15.76 14.79 8.36
C LEU A 63 15.34 16.13 7.74
N PHE A 64 14.06 16.31 7.41
CA PHE A 64 13.55 17.45 6.64
C PHE A 64 12.80 18.49 7.46
N ARG A 65 12.90 18.45 8.79
CA ARG A 65 12.29 19.41 9.74
C ARG A 65 12.53 20.90 9.45
N ARG A 66 13.42 21.26 8.52
CA ARG A 66 13.80 22.67 8.20
C ARG A 66 13.59 23.15 6.77
N ARG A 67 13.00 22.37 5.84
CA ARG A 67 12.82 22.81 4.44
C ARG A 67 11.42 22.53 3.89
N ALA A 68 10.42 23.23 4.40
CA ALA A 68 9.15 23.41 3.72
C ALA A 68 9.09 24.89 3.25
N ARG A 69 9.53 25.13 2.02
CA ARG A 69 9.24 26.40 1.33
C ARG A 69 7.99 26.13 0.50
N PRO A 70 6.85 26.82 0.74
CA PRO A 70 5.68 26.64 -0.10
C PRO A 70 6.05 27.08 -1.52
N LEU A 71 5.88 26.19 -2.49
CA LEU A 71 5.83 26.57 -3.90
C LEU A 71 4.41 27.07 -4.14
N ASP A 72 4.26 28.38 -4.30
CA ASP A 72 3.03 28.99 -4.80
C ASP A 72 2.88 28.63 -6.29
N GLU A 73 1.97 27.71 -6.62
CA GLU A 73 1.43 27.62 -7.97
C GLU A 73 -0.11 27.55 -7.88
N GLY A 74 -0.79 28.16 -8.87
CA GLY A 74 -2.24 28.19 -9.14
C GLY A 74 -3.21 27.57 -8.10
N PRO A 75 -4.05 28.39 -7.43
CA PRO A 75 -4.82 27.98 -6.24
C PRO A 75 -5.87 26.87 -6.48
N THR A 76 -6.39 26.69 -7.70
CA THR A 76 -7.50 25.77 -7.98
C THR A 76 -7.04 24.38 -8.43
N LEU A 77 -6.05 24.29 -9.30
CA LEU A 77 -5.54 23.00 -9.81
C LEU A 77 -4.73 22.26 -8.75
N GLN A 78 -3.89 22.95 -7.97
CA GLN A 78 -3.14 22.33 -6.88
C GLN A 78 -4.06 21.84 -5.75
N ALA A 79 -5.12 22.60 -5.43
CA ALA A 79 -6.11 22.19 -4.44
C ALA A 79 -6.83 20.90 -4.87
N ALA A 80 -7.23 20.80 -6.15
CA ALA A 80 -7.86 19.60 -6.70
C ALA A 80 -6.93 18.39 -6.71
N LEU A 81 -5.66 18.57 -7.07
CA LEU A 81 -4.64 17.50 -7.04
C LEU A 81 -4.34 17.03 -5.61
N LYS A 82 -4.24 17.97 -4.65
CA LYS A 82 -4.03 17.66 -3.24
C LYS A 82 -5.24 16.94 -2.64
N ALA A 83 -6.46 17.40 -2.95
CA ALA A 83 -7.68 16.73 -2.53
C ALA A 83 -7.78 15.31 -3.11
N SER A 84 -7.43 15.12 -4.39
CA SER A 84 -7.38 13.79 -5.03
C SER A 84 -6.34 12.88 -4.37
N HIS A 85 -5.18 13.42 -3.99
CA HIS A 85 -4.17 12.66 -3.26
C HIS A 85 -4.65 12.24 -1.87
N VAL A 86 -5.28 13.16 -1.12
CA VAL A 86 -5.86 12.85 0.20
C VAL A 86 -6.97 11.81 0.08
N ALA A 87 -7.85 11.94 -0.93
CA ALA A 87 -8.90 10.97 -1.19
C ALA A 87 -8.33 9.57 -1.51
N LEU A 88 -7.25 9.50 -2.30
CA LEU A 88 -6.58 8.25 -2.59
C LEU A 88 -5.95 7.62 -1.33
N MET A 89 -5.27 8.42 -0.49
CA MET A 89 -4.71 7.94 0.78
C MET A 89 -5.80 7.43 1.73
N LEU A 90 -6.94 8.13 1.79
CA LEU A 90 -8.09 7.69 2.58
C LEU A 90 -8.68 6.38 2.03
N LEU A 91 -8.82 6.25 0.72
CA LEU A 91 -9.30 5.03 0.08
C LEU A 91 -8.39 3.84 0.39
N ILE A 92 -7.07 4.05 0.36
CA ILE A 92 -6.07 3.03 0.71
C ILE A 92 -6.22 2.62 2.16
N LEU A 93 -6.33 3.58 3.09
CA LEU A 93 -6.53 3.30 4.51
C LEU A 93 -7.81 2.47 4.73
N LEU A 94 -8.92 2.85 4.09
CA LEU A 94 -10.20 2.15 4.20
C LEU A 94 -10.10 0.73 3.63
N ALA A 95 -9.46 0.54 2.47
CA ALA A 95 -9.29 -0.76 1.85
C ALA A 95 -8.38 -1.69 2.68
N LEU A 96 -7.28 -1.17 3.22
CA LEU A 96 -6.39 -1.93 4.11
C LEU A 96 -7.07 -2.29 5.43
N THR A 97 -7.87 -1.38 5.99
CA THR A 97 -8.65 -1.64 7.21
C THR A 97 -9.69 -2.74 6.95
N ALA A 98 -10.43 -2.66 5.85
CA ALA A 98 -11.37 -3.71 5.46
C ALA A 98 -10.67 -5.06 5.25
N ALA A 99 -9.50 -5.07 4.61
CA ALA A 99 -8.71 -6.28 4.41
C ALA A 99 -8.21 -6.88 5.73
N ALA A 100 -7.75 -6.06 6.67
CA ALA A 100 -7.34 -6.48 8.00
C ALA A 100 -8.50 -7.08 8.79
N VAL A 101 -9.66 -6.43 8.77
CA VAL A 101 -10.89 -6.93 9.40
C VAL A 101 -11.30 -8.30 8.84
N LEU A 102 -11.22 -8.49 7.51
CA LEU A 102 -11.51 -9.79 6.88
C LEU A 102 -10.48 -10.87 7.24
N ALA A 103 -9.20 -10.52 7.33
CA ALA A 103 -8.15 -11.45 7.74
C ALA A 103 -8.31 -11.89 9.20
N LEU A 104 -8.63 -10.96 10.10
CA LEU A 104 -8.92 -11.23 11.51
C LEU A 104 -10.19 -12.08 11.66
N ALA A 105 -11.23 -11.77 10.89
CA ALA A 105 -12.47 -12.55 10.87
C ALA A 105 -12.22 -14.02 10.50
N SER A 106 -11.35 -14.26 9.51
CA SER A 106 -10.94 -15.61 9.10
C SER A 106 -10.16 -16.37 10.19
N LEU A 107 -9.33 -15.68 10.99
CA LEU A 107 -8.52 -16.29 12.04
C LEU A 107 -9.30 -16.64 13.30
N PHE A 108 -10.18 -15.73 13.74
CA PHE A 108 -10.89 -15.88 15.02
C PHE A 108 -12.29 -16.47 14.86
N GLY A 109 -12.69 -16.82 13.63
CA GLY A 109 -14.03 -17.31 13.35
C GLY A 109 -15.12 -16.24 13.52
N TRP A 110 -14.77 -14.96 13.46
CA TRP A 110 -15.75 -13.88 13.44
C TRP A 110 -16.43 -13.85 12.06
N THR A 111 -17.73 -13.62 12.01
CA THR A 111 -18.47 -13.64 10.73
C THR A 111 -18.47 -12.27 10.05
N LEU A 112 -18.00 -12.22 8.80
CA LEU A 112 -18.29 -11.18 7.81
C LEU A 112 -18.37 -11.88 6.45
N ASN A 113 -19.56 -12.40 6.17
CA ASN A 113 -19.74 -13.60 5.36
C ASN A 113 -19.29 -13.44 3.89
N LEU A 114 -18.20 -14.13 3.55
CA LEU A 114 -17.67 -14.36 2.20
C LEU A 114 -17.61 -15.88 1.96
N SER A 115 -18.76 -16.54 2.21
CA SER A 115 -19.10 -17.98 2.30
C SER A 115 -18.17 -18.92 3.07
N GLY A 116 -17.12 -18.39 3.70
CA GLY A 116 -16.32 -19.07 4.70
C GLY A 116 -14.97 -18.38 4.90
N PRO A 117 -14.12 -18.89 5.81
CA PRO A 117 -12.79 -18.33 6.09
C PRO A 117 -11.93 -18.17 4.83
N ARG A 118 -12.09 -19.07 3.86
CA ARG A 118 -11.39 -19.02 2.57
C ARG A 118 -11.78 -17.80 1.74
N GLY A 119 -13.07 -17.50 1.59
CA GLY A 119 -13.48 -16.35 0.79
C GLY A 119 -13.14 -15.02 1.47
N GLN A 120 -13.08 -14.98 2.80
CA GLN A 120 -12.58 -13.82 3.56
C GLN A 120 -11.10 -13.54 3.27
N VAL A 121 -10.26 -14.58 3.26
CA VAL A 121 -8.83 -14.45 2.91
C VAL A 121 -8.66 -14.00 1.46
N VAL A 122 -9.43 -14.58 0.52
CA VAL A 122 -9.36 -14.18 -0.89
C VAL A 122 -9.76 -12.72 -1.08
N ALA A 123 -10.85 -12.28 -0.44
CA ALA A 123 -11.30 -10.90 -0.51
C ALA A 123 -10.30 -9.91 0.13
N ALA A 124 -9.71 -10.26 1.28
CA ALA A 124 -8.65 -9.45 1.90
C ALA A 124 -7.46 -9.26 0.96
N ASN A 125 -7.02 -10.33 0.30
CA ASN A 125 -5.91 -10.27 -0.66
C ASN A 125 -6.27 -9.52 -1.95
N ALA A 126 -7.53 -9.59 -2.39
CA ALA A 126 -8.02 -8.81 -3.53
C ALA A 126 -8.03 -7.30 -3.24
N LEU A 127 -8.51 -6.90 -2.05
CA LEU A 127 -8.46 -5.51 -1.58
C LEU A 127 -7.03 -5.00 -1.54
N LEU A 128 -6.12 -5.80 -0.99
CA LEU A 128 -4.71 -5.47 -0.95
C LEU A 128 -4.11 -5.34 -2.36
N ALA A 129 -4.43 -6.24 -3.28
CA ALA A 129 -3.93 -6.18 -4.65
C ALA A 129 -4.36 -4.86 -5.33
N MET A 130 -5.61 -4.44 -5.15
CA MET A 130 -6.10 -3.16 -5.67
C MET A 130 -5.33 -1.97 -5.10
N VAL A 131 -5.07 -1.97 -3.78
CA VAL A 131 -4.26 -0.93 -3.12
C VAL A 131 -2.85 -0.88 -3.71
N VAL A 132 -2.18 -2.03 -3.80
CA VAL A 132 -0.81 -2.12 -4.32
C VAL A 132 -0.74 -1.64 -5.76
N VAL A 133 -1.68 -2.07 -6.62
CA VAL A 133 -1.72 -1.64 -8.02
C VAL A 133 -1.95 -0.14 -8.14
N ALA A 134 -2.88 0.42 -7.36
CA ALA A 134 -3.14 1.86 -7.36
C ALA A 134 -1.90 2.66 -6.92
N GLU A 135 -1.19 2.20 -5.89
CA GLU A 135 0.01 2.86 -5.39
C GLU A 135 1.21 2.74 -6.34
N LEU A 136 1.42 1.57 -6.95
CA LEU A 136 2.45 1.39 -7.96
C LEU A 136 2.18 2.28 -9.18
N LEU A 137 0.92 2.36 -9.63
CA LEU A 137 0.52 3.22 -10.74
C LEU A 137 0.72 4.70 -10.38
N ARG A 138 0.31 5.13 -9.18
CA ARG A 138 0.56 6.48 -8.69
C ARG A 138 2.05 6.81 -8.68
N ALA A 139 2.89 5.92 -8.14
CA ALA A 139 4.33 6.11 -8.07
C ALA A 139 4.97 6.15 -9.46
N ALA A 140 4.58 5.24 -10.37
CA ALA A 140 5.05 5.21 -11.75
C ALA A 140 4.66 6.47 -12.53
N LEU A 141 3.40 6.90 -12.44
CA LEU A 141 2.93 8.13 -13.07
C LEU A 141 3.64 9.36 -12.50
N THR A 142 3.86 9.41 -11.18
CA THR A 142 4.65 10.47 -10.54
C THR A 142 6.06 10.50 -11.13
N LEU A 143 6.73 9.35 -11.26
CA LEU A 143 8.05 9.27 -11.87
C LEU A 143 8.08 9.68 -13.35
N ALA A 144 7.04 9.32 -14.11
CA ALA A 144 6.91 9.65 -15.53
C ALA A 144 6.67 11.16 -15.75
N LEU A 145 5.91 11.80 -14.86
CA LEU A 145 5.50 13.20 -14.96
C LEU A 145 6.46 14.19 -14.30
N ILE A 146 7.45 13.74 -13.50
CA ILE A 146 8.49 14.62 -12.95
C ILE A 146 9.22 15.31 -14.12
N PRO A 147 9.24 16.66 -14.18
CA PRO A 147 9.93 17.40 -15.22
C PRO A 147 11.43 17.05 -15.25
N ARG A 148 11.93 16.65 -16.43
CA ARG A 148 13.37 16.42 -16.67
C ARG A 148 14.06 17.77 -16.84
N ARG A 149 14.32 18.46 -15.74
CA ARG A 149 15.20 19.64 -15.70
C ARG A 149 16.50 19.27 -15.00
#